data_AF-A0A960R7G5-F1
#
_entry.id   AF-A0A960R7G5-F1
#
_cell.length_a   1.000
_cell.length_b   1.000
_cell.length_c   1.000
_cell.angle_alpha   90.00
_cell.angle_beta   90.00
_cell.angle_gamma   90.00
#
_symmetry.space_group_name_H-M   'P 1'
#
loop_
_entity.id
_entity.type
_entity.pdbx_description
1 polymer ?
#
loop_
_entity_poly.entity_id
_entity_poly.type
_entity_poly.pdbx_seq_one_letter_code
_entity_poly.pdbx_strand_id
1 'polypeptide(L)'
;QYTYTISFDTQFPSYLSSRARGVAIPYLDDEISECLRYLAPHRSGTDITPYLHENQERLETAPVRDTIRAFIEFKSSADEPLRQEGRIQTTLSAAELEEQVEGAMLMVRGADWQAIAAHAKRNWAISYIMLLVAAAIHLRHRTETPTQRLVRLLEHLDQVGFFPKVEIHFVHTFFEQGNQERFFRHIQGNAKELTRKLANMAWDLSHKRTIFDQVSAVARGNDQHADFVVPYMLTFDQPLEAVLRGYQANALITYLQEGSKFITIYPLEVEARLHAAFESRLDLLSPERKAERLERGRVFFAEEARRNELIQDAEALLASALPAPTSPTP
;
A
#
# COMPACT_ATOMS: atom_id res chain seq x y z
N GLN A 1 -22.53 -15.18 -5.89
CA GLN A 1 -22.61 -14.10 -4.88
C GLN A 1 -21.26 -13.41 -4.76
N TYR A 2 -21.24 -12.08 -4.68
CA TYR A 2 -20.01 -11.34 -4.37
C TYR A 2 -20.01 -10.93 -2.89
N THR A 3 -18.83 -10.89 -2.29
CA THR A 3 -18.60 -10.29 -0.98
C THR A 3 -17.62 -9.12 -1.12
N TYR A 4 -17.33 -8.41 -0.04
CA TYR A 4 -16.35 -7.34 -0.03
C TYR A 4 -15.50 -7.41 1.24
N THR A 5 -14.31 -6.84 1.16
CA THR A 5 -13.47 -6.57 2.33
C THR A 5 -13.18 -5.09 2.41
N ILE A 6 -13.14 -4.53 3.62
CA ILE A 6 -12.76 -3.15 3.89
C ILE A 6 -11.51 -3.17 4.75
N SER A 7 -10.35 -3.06 4.10
CA SER A 7 -9.07 -3.02 4.77
C SER A 7 -8.77 -1.60 5.21
N PHE A 8 -8.47 -1.41 6.48
CA PHE A 8 -8.10 -0.13 7.03
C PHE A 8 -6.64 0.18 6.70
N ASP A 9 -6.34 1.43 6.33
CA ASP A 9 -4.96 1.91 6.24
C ASP A 9 -4.26 1.84 7.62
N THR A 10 -3.03 2.36 7.72
CA THR A 10 -2.28 2.27 8.98
C THR A 10 -2.64 3.34 10.00
N GLN A 11 -3.35 4.39 9.59
CA GLN A 11 -3.78 5.48 10.47
C GLN A 11 -5.07 5.14 11.21
N PHE A 12 -6.06 4.59 10.51
CA PHE A 12 -7.38 4.36 11.08
C PHE A 12 -7.39 3.42 12.30
N PRO A 13 -6.62 2.31 12.34
CA PRO A 13 -6.51 1.47 13.54
C PRO A 13 -5.94 2.23 14.74
N SER A 14 -5.03 3.17 14.51
CA SER A 14 -4.51 4.05 15.57
C SER A 14 -5.58 5.01 16.10
N TYR A 15 -6.53 5.42 15.25
CA TYR A 15 -7.69 6.20 15.67
C TYR A 15 -8.67 5.37 16.52
N LEU A 16 -8.91 4.10 16.14
CA LEU A 16 -9.68 3.16 16.96
C LEU A 16 -9.05 3.03 18.35
N SER A 17 -7.72 2.84 18.43
CA SER A 17 -6.98 2.78 19.69
C SER A 17 -7.12 4.05 20.54
N SER A 18 -7.13 5.22 19.91
CA SER A 18 -7.31 6.49 20.62
C SER A 18 -8.74 6.60 21.17
N ARG A 19 -9.74 6.25 20.37
CA ARG A 19 -11.15 6.25 20.78
C ARG A 19 -11.46 5.25 21.88
N ALA A 20 -10.93 4.03 21.81
CA ALA A 20 -11.06 3.01 22.85
C ALA A 20 -10.53 3.51 24.21
N ARG A 21 -9.48 4.34 24.19
CA ARG A 21 -8.90 4.95 25.40
C ARG A 21 -9.58 6.24 25.85
N GLY A 22 -10.66 6.67 25.17
CA GLY A 22 -11.34 7.94 25.46
C GLY A 22 -10.52 9.18 25.12
N VAL A 23 -9.51 9.05 24.25
CA VAL A 23 -8.70 10.17 23.77
C VAL A 23 -9.40 10.79 22.56
N ALA A 24 -9.84 12.04 22.72
CA ALA A 24 -10.43 12.83 21.64
C ALA A 24 -9.40 13.13 20.55
N ILE A 25 -9.84 13.15 19.30
CA ILE A 25 -9.06 13.59 18.14
C ILE A 25 -9.72 14.87 17.63
N PRO A 26 -9.28 16.08 18.08
CA PRO A 26 -10.04 17.34 18.01
C PRO A 26 -10.47 17.85 16.63
N TYR A 27 -10.15 17.15 15.54
CA TYR A 27 -10.48 17.50 14.16
C TYR A 27 -10.98 16.33 13.30
N LEU A 28 -11.11 15.13 13.89
CA LEU A 28 -11.57 13.94 13.19
C LEU A 28 -12.67 13.22 13.96
N ASP A 29 -13.06 13.72 15.14
CA ASP A 29 -13.97 12.97 15.99
C ASP A 29 -15.33 12.77 15.33
N ASP A 30 -15.91 13.80 14.71
CA ASP A 30 -17.19 13.67 14.04
C ASP A 30 -17.09 12.73 12.82
N GLU A 31 -16.03 12.86 12.02
CA GLU A 31 -15.78 12.03 10.84
C GLU A 31 -15.53 10.56 11.21
N ILE A 32 -14.79 10.29 12.29
CA ILE A 32 -14.57 8.94 12.81
C ILE A 32 -15.88 8.37 13.32
N SER A 33 -16.68 9.15 14.05
CA SER A 33 -17.99 8.69 14.54
C SER A 33 -18.94 8.39 13.39
N GLU A 34 -18.96 9.22 12.34
CA GLU A 34 -19.73 8.94 11.12
C GLU A 34 -19.24 7.67 10.41
N CYS A 35 -17.93 7.53 10.27
CA CYS A 35 -17.29 6.35 9.70
C CYS A 35 -17.65 5.07 10.48
N LEU A 36 -17.62 5.11 11.81
CA LEU A 36 -17.99 3.98 12.67
C LEU A 36 -19.47 3.61 12.51
N ARG A 37 -20.37 4.60 12.39
CA ARG A 37 -21.79 4.34 12.07
C ARG A 37 -21.95 3.68 10.71
N TYR A 38 -21.21 4.14 9.70
CA TYR A 38 -21.19 3.54 8.36
C TYR A 38 -20.66 2.10 8.39
N LEU A 39 -19.59 1.84 9.14
CA LEU A 39 -18.96 0.52 9.23
C LEU A 39 -19.76 -0.48 10.09
N ALA A 40 -20.64 -0.03 10.97
CA ALA A 40 -21.40 -0.88 11.89
C ALA A 40 -22.11 -2.09 11.23
N PRO A 41 -22.85 -1.94 10.11
CA PRO A 41 -23.43 -3.08 9.37
C PRO A 41 -22.40 -3.91 8.60
N HIS A 42 -21.21 -3.36 8.34
CA HIS A 42 -20.16 -3.95 7.51
C HIS A 42 -19.01 -4.54 8.32
N ARG A 43 -19.06 -4.43 9.66
CA ARG A 43 -17.93 -4.70 10.55
C ARG A 43 -17.34 -6.09 10.38
N SER A 44 -18.10 -7.11 10.03
CA SER A 44 -17.58 -8.47 9.84
C SER A 44 -16.59 -8.54 8.68
N GLY A 45 -16.80 -7.73 7.63
CA GLY A 45 -15.95 -7.63 6.44
C GLY A 45 -14.80 -6.63 6.55
N THR A 46 -14.45 -6.15 7.74
CA THR A 46 -13.31 -5.23 7.93
C THR A 46 -12.06 -5.96 8.44
N ASP A 47 -10.88 -5.43 8.10
CA ASP A 47 -9.58 -5.94 8.56
C ASP A 47 -8.54 -4.81 8.77
N ILE A 48 -7.47 -5.12 9.51
CA ILE A 48 -6.33 -4.23 9.76
C ILE A 48 -5.02 -4.77 9.17
N THR A 49 -5.11 -5.59 8.12
CA THR A 49 -3.92 -6.24 7.54
C THR A 49 -2.85 -5.25 7.07
N PRO A 50 -3.15 -4.07 6.48
CA PRO A 50 -2.13 -3.07 6.15
C PRO A 50 -1.32 -2.64 7.39
N TYR A 51 -2.00 -2.33 8.49
CA TYR A 51 -1.36 -1.95 9.74
C TYR A 51 -0.45 -3.06 10.28
N LEU A 52 -0.92 -4.30 10.26
CA LEU A 52 -0.14 -5.44 10.77
C LEU A 52 1.10 -5.71 9.91
N HIS A 53 1.02 -5.53 8.59
CA HIS A 53 2.18 -5.67 7.70
C HIS A 53 3.25 -4.60 7.98
N GLU A 54 2.84 -3.34 8.10
CA GLU A 54 3.76 -2.23 8.39
C GLU A 54 4.42 -2.38 9.78
N ASN A 55 3.72 -2.99 10.74
CA ASN A 55 4.15 -3.13 12.13
C ASN A 55 4.67 -4.53 12.48
N GLN A 56 4.96 -5.39 11.50
CA GLN A 56 5.38 -6.78 11.74
C GLN A 56 6.62 -6.89 12.66
N GLU A 57 7.60 -6.00 12.51
CA GLU A 57 8.81 -5.99 13.33
C GLU A 57 8.57 -5.46 14.75
N ARG A 58 7.39 -4.86 15.00
CA ARG A 58 7.00 -4.20 16.25
C ARG A 58 5.79 -4.85 16.90
N LEU A 59 5.40 -6.06 16.49
CA LEU A 59 4.21 -6.75 16.99
C LEU A 59 4.17 -6.84 18.51
N GLU A 60 5.33 -7.04 19.14
CA GLU A 60 5.46 -7.18 20.61
C GLU A 60 5.36 -5.86 21.39
N THR A 61 5.25 -4.73 20.70
CA THR A 61 5.19 -3.43 21.37
C THR A 61 3.79 -3.15 21.89
N ALA A 62 3.70 -2.53 23.08
CA ALA A 62 2.43 -2.15 23.68
C ALA A 62 1.50 -1.37 22.72
N PRO A 63 1.98 -0.40 21.91
CA PRO A 63 1.11 0.32 20.97
C PRO A 63 0.44 -0.57 19.90
N VAL A 64 1.15 -1.60 19.40
CA VAL A 64 0.60 -2.52 18.39
C VAL A 64 -0.45 -3.43 19.03
N ARG A 65 -0.15 -3.94 20.22
CA ARG A 65 -1.09 -4.73 21.01
C ARG A 65 -2.37 -3.95 21.34
N ASP A 66 -2.23 -2.70 21.77
CA ASP A 66 -3.36 -1.80 22.07
C ASP A 66 -4.21 -1.52 20.82
N THR A 67 -3.59 -1.46 19.66
CA THR A 67 -4.28 -1.27 18.38
C THR A 67 -5.07 -2.51 17.98
N ILE A 68 -4.50 -3.70 18.13
CA ILE A 68 -5.18 -4.97 17.90
C ILE A 68 -6.38 -5.12 18.85
N ARG A 69 -6.18 -4.80 20.14
CA ARG A 69 -7.25 -4.77 21.14
C ARG A 69 -8.40 -3.87 20.74
N ALA A 70 -8.10 -2.62 20.38
CA ALA A 70 -9.13 -1.65 19.98
C ALA A 70 -9.90 -2.10 18.72
N PHE A 71 -9.22 -2.76 17.79
CA PHE A 71 -9.88 -3.35 16.64
C PHE A 71 -10.82 -4.50 17.03
N ILE A 72 -10.42 -5.39 17.95
CA ILE A 72 -11.29 -6.46 18.47
C ILE A 72 -12.49 -5.88 19.23
N GLU A 73 -12.28 -4.84 20.04
CA GLU A 73 -13.36 -4.09 20.71
C GLU A 73 -14.35 -3.51 19.70
N PHE A 74 -13.87 -2.96 18.59
CA PHE A 74 -14.71 -2.50 17.47
C PHE A 74 -15.52 -3.65 16.85
N LYS A 75 -14.87 -4.78 16.54
CA LYS A 75 -15.53 -5.96 15.91
C LYS A 75 -16.59 -6.58 16.81
N SER A 76 -16.36 -6.54 18.12
CA SER A 76 -17.26 -7.06 19.17
C SER A 76 -18.15 -6.00 19.80
N SER A 77 -18.22 -4.81 19.21
CA SER A 77 -19.04 -3.72 19.76
C SER A 77 -20.53 -4.04 19.65
N ALA A 78 -21.30 -3.61 20.65
CA ALA A 78 -22.75 -3.62 20.63
C ALA A 78 -23.28 -2.81 19.42
N ASP A 79 -24.28 -3.35 18.73
CA ASP A 79 -24.82 -2.77 17.50
C ASP A 79 -25.41 -1.38 17.70
N GLU A 80 -26.23 -1.19 18.73
CA GLU A 80 -27.00 0.05 18.91
C GLU A 80 -26.11 1.28 19.20
N PRO A 81 -25.17 1.26 20.18
CA PRO A 81 -24.26 2.39 20.40
C PRO A 81 -23.39 2.68 19.18
N LEU A 82 -22.96 1.64 18.45
CA LEU A 82 -22.11 1.82 17.29
C LEU A 82 -22.88 2.45 16.12
N ARG A 83 -24.11 2.00 15.84
CA ARG A 83 -24.94 2.49 14.73
C ARG A 83 -25.50 3.89 14.95
N GLN A 84 -25.88 4.22 16.17
CA GLN A 84 -26.53 5.51 16.46
C GLN A 84 -25.51 6.59 16.84
N GLU A 85 -24.51 6.24 17.63
CA GLU A 85 -23.58 7.21 18.22
C GLU A 85 -22.19 7.13 17.58
N GLY A 86 -21.86 6.04 16.88
CA GLY A 86 -20.48 5.78 16.47
C GLY A 86 -19.57 5.48 17.66
N ARG A 87 -20.13 4.93 18.75
CA ARG A 87 -19.41 4.63 19.99
C ARG A 87 -19.07 3.15 20.08
N ILE A 88 -17.79 2.85 20.28
CA ILE A 88 -17.32 1.48 20.53
C ILE A 88 -17.68 1.09 21.96
N GLN A 89 -18.39 -0.01 22.10
CA GLN A 89 -18.74 -0.59 23.39
C GLN A 89 -18.74 -2.12 23.24
N THR A 90 -17.60 -2.75 23.57
CA THR A 90 -17.44 -4.21 23.45
C THR A 90 -18.47 -4.97 24.29
N THR A 91 -18.99 -6.06 23.75
CA THR A 91 -19.85 -7.02 24.48
C THR A 91 -19.05 -8.11 25.17
N LEU A 92 -17.72 -8.15 24.97
CA LEU A 92 -16.84 -9.14 25.59
C LEU A 92 -16.50 -8.72 27.01
N SER A 93 -16.36 -9.72 27.89
CA SER A 93 -15.69 -9.52 29.18
C SER A 93 -14.20 -9.21 28.98
N ALA A 94 -13.56 -8.67 30.02
CA ALA A 94 -12.12 -8.39 29.97
C ALA A 94 -11.27 -9.65 29.69
N ALA A 95 -11.69 -10.81 30.20
CA ALA A 95 -10.99 -12.07 29.98
C ALA A 95 -11.14 -12.57 28.53
N GLU A 96 -12.36 -12.53 27.97
CA GLU A 96 -12.61 -12.93 26.57
C GLU A 96 -11.91 -12.01 25.58
N LEU A 97 -11.90 -10.70 25.86
CA LEU A 97 -11.18 -9.73 25.04
C LEU A 97 -9.68 -10.03 25.02
N GLU A 98 -9.10 -10.27 26.19
CA GLU A 98 -7.69 -10.61 26.34
C GLU A 98 -7.35 -11.92 25.60
N GLU A 99 -8.21 -12.94 25.72
CA GLU A 99 -8.07 -14.20 24.98
C GLU A 99 -8.07 -13.98 23.46
N GLN A 100 -8.97 -13.14 22.95
CA GLN A 100 -8.99 -12.81 21.51
C GLN A 100 -7.77 -12.01 21.06
N VAL A 101 -7.27 -11.10 21.89
CA VAL A 101 -6.03 -10.35 21.61
C VAL A 101 -4.86 -11.30 21.51
N GLU A 102 -4.68 -12.20 22.48
CA GLU A 102 -3.59 -13.18 22.47
C GLU A 102 -3.74 -14.18 21.31
N GLY A 103 -4.97 -14.58 20.98
CA GLY A 103 -5.25 -15.41 19.80
C GLY A 103 -4.86 -14.72 18.49
N ALA A 104 -5.20 -13.44 18.33
CA ALA A 104 -4.78 -12.64 17.17
C ALA A 104 -3.26 -12.47 17.11
N MET A 105 -2.61 -12.22 18.27
CA MET A 105 -1.16 -12.14 18.40
C MET A 105 -0.47 -13.46 18.02
N LEU A 106 -1.04 -14.60 18.41
CA LEU A 106 -0.53 -15.91 18.03
C LEU A 106 -0.68 -16.15 16.52
N MET A 107 -1.82 -15.76 15.92
CA MET A 107 -2.05 -15.88 14.48
C MET A 107 -0.98 -15.12 13.69
N VAL A 108 -0.68 -13.86 14.05
CA VAL A 108 0.33 -13.06 13.34
C VAL A 108 1.77 -13.56 13.54
N ARG A 109 2.01 -14.41 14.54
CA ARG A 109 3.30 -15.10 14.72
C ARG A 109 3.36 -16.42 13.94
N GLY A 110 2.24 -16.95 13.46
CA GLY A 110 2.16 -18.19 12.73
C GLY A 110 2.87 -18.16 11.38
N ALA A 111 3.34 -19.32 10.92
CA ALA A 111 4.08 -19.44 9.66
C ALA A 111 3.31 -18.92 8.44
N ASP A 112 1.99 -19.15 8.40
CA ASP A 112 1.12 -18.69 7.33
C ASP A 112 1.09 -17.16 7.25
N TRP A 113 0.95 -16.48 8.38
CA TRP A 113 1.01 -15.02 8.43
C TRP A 113 2.39 -14.51 8.01
N GLN A 114 3.47 -15.14 8.49
CA GLN A 114 4.83 -14.73 8.12
C GLN A 114 5.07 -14.85 6.60
N ALA A 115 4.48 -15.84 5.93
CA ALA A 115 4.52 -15.97 4.48
C ALA A 115 3.74 -14.83 3.77
N ILE A 116 2.56 -14.47 4.28
CA ILE A 116 1.76 -13.34 3.79
C ILE A 116 2.49 -12.01 4.00
N ALA A 117 3.06 -11.80 5.17
CA ALA A 117 3.77 -10.58 5.52
C ALA A 117 5.08 -10.45 4.71
N ALA A 118 5.78 -11.55 4.44
CA ALA A 118 6.92 -11.57 3.51
C ALA A 118 6.49 -11.17 2.08
N HIS A 119 5.32 -11.62 1.62
CA HIS A 119 4.77 -11.18 0.33
C HIS A 119 4.47 -9.67 0.32
N ALA A 120 3.84 -9.16 1.38
CA ALA A 120 3.60 -7.72 1.53
C ALA A 120 4.90 -6.90 1.55
N LYS A 121 5.94 -7.40 2.23
CA LYS A 121 7.26 -6.76 2.26
C LYS A 121 7.92 -6.72 0.87
N ARG A 122 7.70 -7.72 0.02
CA ARG A 122 8.14 -7.68 -1.39
C ARG A 122 7.40 -6.60 -2.17
N ASN A 123 6.08 -6.47 -1.98
CA ASN A 123 5.28 -5.42 -2.61
C ASN A 123 5.73 -4.02 -2.15
N TRP A 124 6.03 -3.87 -0.86
CA TRP A 124 6.65 -2.67 -0.31
C TRP A 124 8.00 -2.37 -0.98
N ALA A 125 8.90 -3.36 -1.09
CA ALA A 125 10.21 -3.17 -1.71
C ALA A 125 10.10 -2.70 -3.16
N ILE A 126 9.15 -3.25 -3.93
CA ILE A 126 8.86 -2.78 -5.29
C ILE A 126 8.44 -1.31 -5.29
N SER A 127 7.46 -0.95 -4.44
CA SER A 127 6.97 0.44 -4.34
C SER A 127 8.08 1.40 -3.90
N TYR A 128 8.95 0.94 -2.99
CA TYR A 128 10.03 1.75 -2.44
C TYR A 128 11.13 2.01 -3.47
N ILE A 129 11.62 0.97 -4.16
CA ILE A 129 12.56 1.11 -5.27
C ILE A 129 11.98 2.06 -6.34
N MET A 130 10.71 1.86 -6.71
CA MET A 130 10.02 2.73 -7.68
C MET A 130 10.05 4.20 -7.26
N LEU A 131 9.70 4.49 -6.01
CA LEU A 131 9.67 5.86 -5.48
C LEU A 131 11.06 6.48 -5.38
N LEU A 132 12.08 5.71 -4.96
CA LEU A 132 13.47 6.16 -4.89
C LEU A 132 14.00 6.54 -6.29
N VAL A 133 13.82 5.66 -7.27
CA VAL A 133 14.25 5.87 -8.65
C VAL A 133 13.49 7.03 -9.27
N ALA A 134 12.18 7.10 -9.08
CA ALA A 134 11.35 8.21 -9.55
C ALA A 134 11.79 9.55 -8.96
N ALA A 135 12.03 9.61 -7.66
CA ALA A 135 12.54 10.80 -6.99
C ALA A 135 13.90 11.22 -7.55
N ALA A 136 14.81 10.27 -7.75
CA ALA A 136 16.13 10.54 -8.33
C ALA A 136 16.03 11.10 -9.76
N ILE A 137 15.19 10.47 -10.61
CA ILE A 137 14.94 10.94 -11.98
C ILE A 137 14.34 12.34 -11.96
N HIS A 138 13.30 12.57 -11.15
CA HIS A 138 12.64 13.87 -11.02
C HIS A 138 13.61 14.97 -10.61
N LEU A 139 14.50 14.69 -9.64
CA LEU A 139 15.45 15.66 -9.13
C LEU A 139 16.57 16.00 -10.14
N ARG A 140 17.04 15.02 -10.92
CA ARG A 140 18.10 15.18 -11.93
C ARG A 140 17.62 15.75 -13.26
N HIS A 141 16.44 15.32 -13.70
CA HIS A 141 15.94 15.55 -15.05
C HIS A 141 14.75 16.53 -15.06
N ARG A 142 14.85 17.62 -14.30
CA ARG A 142 13.76 18.61 -14.11
C ARG A 142 13.31 19.30 -15.39
N THR A 143 14.17 19.35 -16.41
CA THR A 143 13.87 19.97 -17.70
C THR A 143 13.25 18.99 -18.71
N GLU A 144 13.29 17.69 -18.43
CA GLU A 144 12.69 16.67 -19.29
C GLU A 144 11.18 16.64 -19.14
N THR A 145 10.50 16.25 -20.22
CA THR A 145 9.05 16.01 -20.22
C THR A 145 8.68 14.81 -19.34
N PRO A 146 7.43 14.71 -18.85
CA PRO A 146 6.97 13.55 -18.09
C PRO A 146 7.21 12.22 -18.82
N THR A 147 6.96 12.18 -20.13
CA THR A 147 7.19 11.00 -20.97
C THR A 147 8.66 10.59 -21.00
N GLN A 148 9.59 11.54 -21.14
CA GLN A 148 11.03 11.25 -21.12
C GLN A 148 11.49 10.68 -19.77
N ARG A 149 11.00 11.24 -18.66
CA ARG A 149 11.29 10.70 -17.32
C ARG A 149 10.70 9.30 -17.13
N LEU A 150 9.50 9.06 -17.67
CA LEU A 150 8.88 7.74 -17.66
C LEU A 150 9.69 6.73 -18.48
N VAL A 151 10.22 7.11 -19.64
CA VAL A 151 11.14 6.26 -20.43
C VAL A 151 12.38 5.88 -19.62
N ARG A 152 13.00 6.83 -18.91
CA ARG A 152 14.15 6.54 -18.03
C ARG A 152 13.81 5.57 -16.90
N LEU A 153 12.61 5.72 -16.34
CA LEU A 153 12.12 4.78 -15.34
C LEU A 153 11.97 3.38 -15.93
N LEU A 154 11.34 3.24 -17.11
CA LEU A 154 11.16 1.95 -17.78
C LEU A 154 12.51 1.27 -18.10
N GLU A 155 13.51 2.04 -18.54
CA GLU A 155 14.88 1.55 -18.73
C GLU A 155 15.48 0.97 -17.46
N HIS A 156 15.35 1.71 -16.35
CA HIS A 156 15.87 1.28 -15.08
C HIS A 156 15.16 0.00 -14.60
N LEU A 157 13.83 -0.03 -14.69
CA LEU A 157 13.03 -1.19 -14.28
C LEU A 157 13.29 -2.44 -15.13
N ASP A 158 13.68 -2.28 -16.40
CA ASP A 158 14.09 -3.41 -17.24
C ASP A 158 15.34 -4.09 -16.68
N GLN A 159 16.28 -3.30 -16.15
CA GLN A 159 17.49 -3.79 -15.48
C GLN A 159 17.17 -4.43 -14.13
N VAL A 160 16.22 -3.86 -13.38
CA VAL A 160 15.80 -4.41 -12.07
C VAL A 160 15.05 -5.74 -12.21
N GLY A 161 14.26 -5.92 -13.27
CA GLY A 161 13.64 -7.22 -13.58
C GLY A 161 12.10 -7.26 -13.49
N PHE A 162 11.40 -6.14 -13.32
CA PHE A 162 9.94 -6.15 -13.23
C PHE A 162 9.31 -4.83 -13.68
N PHE A 163 8.10 -4.89 -14.23
CA PHE A 163 7.28 -3.73 -14.60
C PHE A 163 6.00 -3.68 -13.75
N PRO A 164 6.04 -3.00 -12.59
CA PRO A 164 4.92 -2.94 -11.68
C PRO A 164 3.89 -1.93 -12.20
N LYS A 165 2.94 -2.39 -13.03
CA LYS A 165 2.01 -1.51 -13.78
C LYS A 165 1.34 -0.47 -12.88
N VAL A 166 0.88 -0.84 -11.68
CA VAL A 166 0.18 0.07 -10.75
C VAL A 166 1.10 1.20 -10.27
N GLU A 167 2.33 0.90 -9.87
CA GLU A 167 3.30 1.86 -9.37
C GLU A 167 3.85 2.72 -10.50
N ILE A 168 4.03 2.16 -11.70
CA ILE A 168 4.40 2.94 -12.89
C ILE A 168 3.36 4.02 -13.16
N HIS A 169 2.07 3.68 -13.03
CA HIS A 169 0.98 4.66 -13.12
C HIS A 169 1.14 5.76 -12.07
N PHE A 170 1.24 5.42 -10.78
CA PHE A 170 1.41 6.41 -9.73
C PHE A 170 2.61 7.34 -9.96
N VAL A 171 3.75 6.79 -10.36
CA VAL A 171 4.95 7.56 -10.68
C VAL A 171 4.76 8.43 -11.93
N HIS A 172 3.96 8.00 -12.89
CA HIS A 172 3.64 8.85 -14.04
C HIS A 172 2.90 10.12 -13.64
N THR A 173 1.89 10.02 -12.75
CA THR A 173 1.24 11.23 -12.17
C THR A 173 2.26 12.11 -11.46
N PHE A 174 3.19 11.51 -10.71
CA PHE A 174 4.27 12.28 -10.11
C PHE A 174 5.12 13.01 -11.15
N PHE A 175 5.45 12.40 -12.29
CA PHE A 175 6.21 13.09 -13.33
C PHE A 175 5.43 14.21 -14.02
N GLU A 176 4.10 14.08 -14.16
CA GLU A 176 3.23 15.10 -14.73
C GLU A 176 3.03 16.30 -13.78
N GLN A 177 2.71 16.02 -12.52
CA GLN A 177 2.26 17.04 -11.55
C GLN A 177 3.37 17.46 -10.59
N GLY A 178 4.41 16.66 -10.44
CA GLY A 178 5.50 16.87 -9.50
C GLY A 178 4.96 17.09 -8.09
N ASN A 179 5.43 18.16 -7.46
CA ASN A 179 5.06 18.55 -6.10
C ASN A 179 3.70 19.27 -6.00
N GLN A 180 3.01 19.51 -7.12
CA GLN A 180 1.64 20.05 -7.10
C GLN A 180 0.63 19.00 -6.61
N GLU A 181 0.94 17.72 -6.85
CA GLU A 181 0.20 16.62 -6.24
C GLU A 181 0.58 16.49 -4.77
N ARG A 182 -0.42 16.55 -3.88
CA ARG A 182 -0.21 16.66 -2.43
C ARG A 182 0.50 15.44 -1.86
N PHE A 183 0.25 14.26 -2.42
CA PHE A 183 0.92 13.03 -2.02
C PHE A 183 2.44 13.11 -2.23
N PHE A 184 2.89 13.70 -3.35
CA PHE A 184 4.30 13.79 -3.71
C PHE A 184 4.99 15.06 -3.22
N ARG A 185 4.28 15.97 -2.54
CA ARG A 185 4.81 17.27 -2.07
C ARG A 185 6.13 17.19 -1.29
N HIS A 186 6.39 16.05 -0.67
CA HIS A 186 7.56 15.79 0.16
C HIS A 186 8.82 15.43 -0.64
N ILE A 187 8.71 15.17 -1.95
CA ILE A 187 9.82 14.81 -2.83
C ILE A 187 10.54 16.08 -3.31
N GLN A 188 11.38 16.61 -2.42
CA GLN A 188 12.13 17.85 -2.65
C GLN A 188 13.61 17.63 -2.36
N GLY A 189 14.49 18.33 -3.09
CA GLY A 189 15.94 18.16 -2.96
C GLY A 189 16.50 18.56 -1.59
N ASN A 190 15.77 19.35 -0.81
CA ASN A 190 16.12 19.77 0.56
C ASN A 190 15.24 19.08 1.62
N ALA A 191 14.45 18.06 1.25
CA ALA A 191 13.58 17.38 2.18
C ALA A 191 14.42 16.61 3.22
N LYS A 192 14.29 17.00 4.48
CA LYS A 192 14.83 16.21 5.60
C LYS A 192 14.20 14.82 5.58
N GLU A 193 15.01 13.80 5.83
CA GLU A 193 14.56 12.41 5.97
C GLU A 193 13.81 11.89 4.73
N LEU A 194 14.22 12.31 3.53
CA LEU A 194 13.52 11.97 2.28
C LEU A 194 13.38 10.44 2.11
N THR A 195 14.45 9.69 2.30
CA THR A 195 14.48 8.22 2.25
C THR A 195 13.41 7.60 3.15
N ARG A 196 13.35 8.03 4.43
CA ARG A 196 12.33 7.58 5.39
C ARG A 196 10.91 7.94 4.98
N LYS A 197 10.69 9.15 4.43
CA LYS A 197 9.38 9.56 3.91
C LYS A 197 8.95 8.69 2.72
N LEU A 198 9.86 8.42 1.80
CA LEU A 198 9.61 7.55 0.65
C LEU A 198 9.33 6.10 1.09
N ALA A 199 9.99 5.62 2.14
CA ALA A 199 9.72 4.30 2.72
C ALA A 199 8.29 4.19 3.29
N ASN A 200 7.79 5.25 3.92
CA ASN A 200 6.41 5.30 4.41
C ASN A 200 5.41 5.40 3.24
N MET A 201 5.67 6.28 2.27
CA MET A 201 4.84 6.37 1.05
C MET A 201 4.80 5.06 0.27
N ALA A 202 5.87 4.27 0.31
CA ALA A 202 5.91 2.96 -0.32
C ALA A 202 4.93 1.97 0.33
N TRP A 203 4.71 2.04 1.65
CA TRP A 203 3.68 1.26 2.32
C TRP A 203 2.30 1.64 1.80
N ASP A 204 1.98 2.94 1.78
CA ASP A 204 0.71 3.46 1.25
C ASP A 204 0.37 2.92 -0.15
N LEU A 205 1.35 2.95 -1.07
CA LEU A 205 1.17 2.43 -2.43
C LEU A 205 1.08 0.90 -2.47
N SER A 206 1.90 0.20 -1.68
CA SER A 206 1.97 -1.26 -1.68
C SER A 206 0.75 -1.93 -1.06
N HIS A 207 0.05 -1.25 -0.15
CA HIS A 207 -1.15 -1.77 0.50
C HIS A 207 -2.24 -2.07 -0.51
N LYS A 208 -2.49 -1.17 -1.47
CA LYS A 208 -3.44 -1.41 -2.56
C LYS A 208 -3.14 -2.73 -3.26
N ARG A 209 -1.91 -2.93 -3.75
CA ARG A 209 -1.53 -4.18 -4.42
C ARG A 209 -1.72 -5.38 -3.51
N THR A 210 -1.24 -5.29 -2.28
CA THR A 210 -1.27 -6.41 -1.33
C THR A 210 -2.71 -6.86 -1.03
N ILE A 211 -3.63 -5.91 -0.86
CA ILE A 211 -5.06 -6.20 -0.68
C ILE A 211 -5.61 -6.92 -1.92
N PHE A 212 -5.29 -6.45 -3.14
CA PHE A 212 -5.71 -7.15 -4.37
C PHE A 212 -5.15 -8.58 -4.43
N ASP A 213 -3.88 -8.78 -4.12
CA ASP A 213 -3.24 -10.10 -4.13
C ASP A 213 -3.88 -11.04 -3.09
N GLN A 214 -4.15 -10.55 -1.88
CA GLN A 214 -4.77 -11.32 -0.80
C GLN A 214 -6.20 -11.73 -1.15
N VAL A 215 -6.99 -10.79 -1.66
CA VAL A 215 -8.34 -11.08 -2.14
C VAL A 215 -8.33 -12.13 -3.26
N SER A 216 -7.30 -12.08 -4.13
CA SER A 216 -7.12 -13.09 -5.18
C SER A 216 -6.88 -14.49 -4.64
N ALA A 217 -6.13 -14.58 -3.54
CA ALA A 217 -5.84 -15.85 -2.87
C ALA A 217 -7.09 -16.38 -2.13
N VAL A 218 -7.84 -15.51 -1.43
CA VAL A 218 -9.01 -15.90 -0.63
C VAL A 218 -10.19 -16.38 -1.49
N ALA A 219 -10.37 -15.83 -2.69
CA ALA A 219 -11.38 -16.30 -3.65
C ALA A 219 -11.21 -17.79 -4.04
N ARG A 220 -10.09 -18.44 -3.66
CA ARG A 220 -9.81 -19.87 -3.89
C ARG A 220 -10.04 -20.74 -2.65
N GLY A 221 -10.21 -20.15 -1.47
CA GLY A 221 -9.60 -20.68 -0.26
C GLY A 221 -10.46 -21.54 0.66
N ASN A 222 -11.77 -21.63 0.51
CA ASN A 222 -12.60 -22.49 1.38
C ASN A 222 -13.87 -22.90 0.63
N ASP A 223 -14.50 -24.00 1.05
CA ASP A 223 -15.82 -24.52 0.61
C ASP A 223 -17.00 -23.52 0.74
N GLN A 224 -16.71 -22.24 0.95
CA GLN A 224 -17.61 -21.11 0.90
C GLN A 224 -17.35 -20.32 -0.40
N HIS A 225 -18.13 -20.67 -1.43
CA HIS A 225 -18.14 -20.02 -2.74
C HIS A 225 -18.56 -18.53 -2.64
N ALA A 226 -17.61 -17.62 -2.42
CA ALA A 226 -17.76 -16.26 -2.92
C ALA A 226 -17.21 -16.24 -4.35
N ASP A 227 -18.09 -16.01 -5.34
CA ASP A 227 -17.69 -15.96 -6.76
C ASP A 227 -16.72 -14.81 -7.04
N PHE A 228 -16.73 -13.78 -6.17
CA PHE A 228 -15.95 -12.57 -6.30
C PHE A 228 -15.88 -11.82 -4.96
N VAL A 229 -14.73 -11.24 -4.64
CA VAL A 229 -14.53 -10.40 -3.47
C VAL A 229 -14.08 -9.02 -3.96
N VAL A 230 -14.78 -7.97 -3.54
CA VAL A 230 -14.42 -6.58 -3.88
C VAL A 230 -13.52 -6.00 -2.78
N PRO A 231 -12.25 -5.66 -3.08
CA PRO A 231 -11.38 -4.99 -2.11
C PRO A 231 -11.71 -3.50 -2.01
N TYR A 232 -11.99 -3.03 -0.80
CA TYR A 232 -12.03 -1.62 -0.45
C TYR A 232 -10.88 -1.28 0.50
N MET A 233 -10.31 -0.10 0.35
CA MET A 233 -9.37 0.48 1.29
C MET A 233 -10.02 1.71 1.93
N LEU A 234 -9.97 1.77 3.25
CA LEU A 234 -10.46 2.91 4.02
C LEU A 234 -9.26 3.72 4.52
N THR A 235 -9.24 5.01 4.19
CA THR A 235 -8.17 5.93 4.58
C THR A 235 -8.73 7.30 4.94
N PHE A 236 -8.06 7.95 5.90
CA PHE A 236 -8.27 9.35 6.26
C PHE A 236 -7.13 10.24 5.73
N ASP A 237 -6.14 9.66 5.05
CA ASP A 237 -5.05 10.39 4.43
C ASP A 237 -5.52 11.04 3.13
N GLN A 238 -5.91 12.31 3.24
CA GLN A 238 -6.42 13.10 2.11
C GLN A 238 -5.45 13.15 0.90
N PRO A 239 -4.12 13.35 1.09
CA PRO A 239 -3.15 13.19 0.01
C PRO A 239 -3.19 11.82 -0.68
N LEU A 240 -3.22 10.71 0.07
CA LEU A 240 -3.31 9.37 -0.49
C LEU A 240 -4.64 9.18 -1.23
N GLU A 241 -5.76 9.57 -0.62
CA GLU A 241 -7.10 9.49 -1.21
C GLU A 241 -7.15 10.18 -2.58
N ALA A 242 -6.65 11.42 -2.67
CA ALA A 242 -6.65 12.20 -3.91
C ALA A 242 -5.92 11.46 -5.05
N VAL A 243 -4.75 10.91 -4.75
CA VAL A 243 -3.98 10.11 -5.71
C VAL A 243 -4.72 8.82 -6.06
N LEU A 244 -5.27 8.09 -5.08
CA LEU A 244 -6.01 6.85 -5.34
C LEU A 244 -7.26 7.07 -6.21
N ARG A 245 -7.98 8.19 -6.04
CA ARG A 245 -9.15 8.55 -6.86
C ARG A 245 -8.80 8.77 -8.33
N GLY A 246 -7.62 9.33 -8.62
CA GLY A 246 -7.10 9.43 -9.99
C GLY A 246 -6.84 8.07 -10.65
N TYR A 247 -6.77 7.00 -9.86
CA TYR A 247 -6.46 5.63 -10.26
C TYR A 247 -7.57 4.63 -9.89
N GLN A 248 -8.80 5.11 -9.83
CA GLN A 248 -9.96 4.23 -9.66
C GLN A 248 -10.12 3.37 -10.91
N ALA A 249 -10.13 2.05 -10.73
CA ALA A 249 -10.34 1.12 -11.83
C ALA A 249 -11.79 1.22 -12.32
N ASN A 250 -11.99 1.27 -13.63
CA ASN A 250 -13.31 1.22 -14.26
C ASN A 250 -13.91 -0.20 -14.18
N ALA A 251 -13.05 -1.22 -14.20
CA ALA A 251 -13.47 -2.60 -14.06
C ALA A 251 -12.37 -3.47 -13.45
N LEU A 252 -12.80 -4.57 -12.86
CA LEU A 252 -11.95 -5.61 -12.31
C LEU A 252 -12.36 -6.94 -12.96
N ILE A 253 -11.41 -7.59 -13.61
CA ILE A 253 -11.61 -8.92 -14.20
C ILE A 253 -10.89 -9.94 -13.33
N THR A 254 -11.62 -10.94 -12.85
CA THR A 254 -11.05 -12.06 -12.12
C THR A 254 -11.14 -13.33 -12.94
N TYR A 255 -10.00 -13.99 -13.14
CA TYR A 255 -9.93 -15.30 -13.78
C TYR A 255 -9.99 -16.38 -12.70
N LEU A 256 -11.12 -17.06 -12.53
CA LEU A 256 -11.30 -18.04 -11.45
C LEU A 256 -10.59 -19.39 -11.70
N GLN A 257 -9.92 -19.57 -12.85
CA GLN A 257 -9.11 -20.77 -13.14
C GLN A 257 -7.74 -20.73 -12.43
N GLU A 258 -6.95 -21.82 -12.48
CA GLU A 258 -5.63 -21.95 -11.83
C GLU A 258 -4.78 -20.67 -11.97
N GLY A 259 -4.45 -20.04 -10.84
CA GLY A 259 -3.68 -18.80 -10.73
C GLY A 259 -4.42 -17.48 -10.47
N SER A 260 -5.75 -17.46 -10.21
CA SER A 260 -6.62 -16.30 -9.86
C SER A 260 -5.97 -14.96 -10.10
N LYS A 261 -6.08 -14.49 -11.33
CA LYS A 261 -5.51 -13.21 -11.74
C LYS A 261 -6.58 -12.15 -11.70
N PHE A 262 -6.21 -11.01 -11.12
CA PHE A 262 -6.99 -9.79 -11.19
C PHE A 262 -6.38 -8.90 -12.26
N ILE A 263 -7.20 -8.45 -13.19
CA ILE A 263 -6.84 -7.41 -14.15
C ILE A 263 -7.69 -6.20 -13.83
N THR A 264 -7.03 -5.11 -13.43
CA THR A 264 -7.64 -3.80 -13.31
C THR A 264 -7.65 -3.11 -14.68
N ILE A 265 -8.83 -2.66 -15.11
CA ILE A 265 -8.98 -1.80 -16.28
C ILE A 265 -9.05 -0.36 -15.78
N TYR A 266 -8.09 0.46 -16.17
CA TYR A 266 -8.05 1.89 -15.84
C TYR A 266 -8.73 2.74 -16.91
N PRO A 267 -9.06 4.02 -16.61
CA PRO A 267 -9.54 4.96 -17.62
C PRO A 267 -8.62 5.06 -18.83
N LEU A 268 -9.21 5.22 -20.03
CA LEU A 268 -8.46 5.22 -21.29
C LEU A 268 -7.44 6.36 -21.33
N GLU A 269 -7.75 7.51 -20.75
CA GLU A 269 -6.84 8.66 -20.70
C GLU A 269 -5.59 8.35 -19.87
N VAL A 270 -5.69 7.45 -18.89
CA VAL A 270 -4.57 7.01 -18.06
C VAL A 270 -3.71 6.01 -18.83
N GLU A 271 -4.33 5.00 -19.46
CA GLU A 271 -3.63 3.98 -20.25
C GLU A 271 -2.96 4.57 -21.50
N ALA A 272 -3.61 5.49 -22.21
CA ALA A 272 -3.08 6.09 -23.44
C ALA A 272 -1.74 6.80 -23.22
N ARG A 273 -1.57 7.48 -22.07
CA ARG A 273 -0.32 8.19 -21.77
C ARG A 273 0.81 7.21 -21.40
N LEU A 274 0.47 6.11 -20.71
CA LEU A 274 1.42 5.05 -20.45
C LEU A 274 1.86 4.37 -21.76
N HIS A 275 0.92 4.13 -22.67
CA HIS A 275 1.20 3.55 -23.98
C HIS A 275 2.19 4.41 -24.77
N ALA A 276 2.05 5.74 -24.80
CA ALA A 276 2.98 6.61 -25.52
C ALA A 276 4.45 6.41 -25.06
N ALA A 277 4.69 6.19 -23.76
CA ALA A 277 6.04 5.90 -23.26
C ALA A 277 6.52 4.51 -23.68
N PHE A 278 5.66 3.48 -23.62
CA PHE A 278 6.01 2.14 -24.09
C PHE A 278 6.21 2.07 -25.61
N GLU A 279 5.44 2.81 -26.40
CA GLU A 279 5.59 2.91 -27.86
C GLU A 279 6.95 3.47 -28.24
N SER A 280 7.45 4.45 -27.48
CA SER A 280 8.81 4.98 -27.68
C SER A 280 9.92 3.95 -27.35
N ARG A 281 9.57 2.86 -26.65
CA ARG A 281 10.46 1.82 -26.14
C ARG A 281 9.92 0.40 -26.33
N LEU A 282 9.38 0.12 -27.52
CA LEU A 282 8.89 -1.21 -27.88
C LEU A 282 9.99 -2.28 -27.79
N ASP A 283 11.26 -1.90 -27.91
CA ASP A 283 12.41 -2.77 -27.68
C ASP A 283 12.39 -3.40 -26.28
N LEU A 284 11.94 -2.67 -25.24
CA LEU A 284 11.80 -3.21 -23.88
C LEU A 284 10.71 -4.29 -23.76
N LEU A 285 9.84 -4.40 -24.77
CA LEU A 285 8.76 -5.38 -24.83
C LEU A 285 9.09 -6.56 -25.76
N SER A 286 10.30 -6.60 -26.34
CA SER A 286 10.72 -7.73 -27.18
C SER A 286 10.66 -9.05 -26.40
N PRO A 287 10.39 -10.19 -27.06
CA PRO A 287 10.37 -11.50 -26.41
C PRO A 287 11.65 -11.81 -25.63
N GLU A 288 12.81 -11.43 -26.18
CA GLU A 288 14.13 -11.64 -25.58
C GLU A 288 14.29 -10.82 -24.30
N ARG A 289 14.01 -9.51 -24.37
CA ARG A 289 14.06 -8.61 -23.20
C ARG A 289 13.08 -9.05 -22.12
N LYS A 290 11.88 -9.48 -22.51
CA LYS A 290 10.89 -10.02 -21.59
C LYS A 290 11.40 -11.28 -20.89
N ALA A 291 12.03 -12.20 -21.62
CA ALA A 291 12.57 -13.43 -21.03
C ALA A 291 13.69 -13.13 -20.02
N GLU A 292 14.63 -12.27 -20.38
CA GLU A 292 15.69 -11.84 -19.47
C GLU A 292 15.15 -11.14 -18.23
N ARG A 293 14.16 -10.25 -18.42
CA ARG A 293 13.49 -9.54 -17.33
C ARG A 293 12.80 -10.51 -16.39
N LEU A 294 12.10 -11.52 -16.91
CA LEU A 294 11.45 -12.55 -16.10
C LEU A 294 12.46 -13.33 -15.25
N GLU A 295 13.64 -13.64 -15.79
CA GLU A 295 14.68 -14.32 -15.03
C GLU A 295 15.25 -13.43 -13.91
N ARG A 296 15.55 -12.17 -14.21
CA ARG A 296 15.96 -11.18 -13.18
C ARG A 296 14.89 -11.02 -12.10
N GLY A 297 13.62 -10.91 -12.51
CA GLY A 297 12.47 -10.81 -11.61
C GLY A 297 12.34 -12.04 -10.72
N ARG A 298 12.54 -13.25 -11.26
CA ARG A 298 12.49 -14.50 -10.48
C ARG A 298 13.49 -14.48 -9.31
N VAL A 299 14.71 -14.03 -9.56
CA VAL A 299 15.75 -13.85 -8.53
C VAL A 299 15.31 -12.82 -7.49
N PHE A 300 14.78 -11.66 -7.91
CA PHE A 300 14.23 -10.65 -7.00
C PHE A 300 13.15 -11.22 -6.06
N PHE A 301 12.20 -11.98 -6.61
CA PHE A 301 11.11 -12.54 -5.79
C PHE A 301 11.57 -13.67 -4.86
N ALA A 302 12.59 -14.44 -5.27
CA ALA A 302 13.11 -15.55 -4.49
C ALA A 302 14.10 -15.12 -3.39
N GLU A 303 14.98 -14.16 -3.66
CA GLU A 303 16.17 -13.90 -2.84
C GLU A 303 16.10 -12.57 -2.12
N GLU A 304 16.09 -12.59 -0.78
CA GLU A 304 16.06 -11.37 0.04
C GLU A 304 17.31 -10.52 -0.10
N ALA A 305 18.49 -11.15 -0.18
CA ALA A 305 19.76 -10.44 -0.37
C ALA A 305 19.73 -9.58 -1.64
N ARG A 306 19.21 -10.13 -2.76
CA ARG A 306 19.09 -9.39 -4.02
C ARG A 306 18.12 -8.21 -3.92
N ARG A 307 17.01 -8.35 -3.18
CA ARG A 307 16.09 -7.22 -2.95
C ARG A 307 16.76 -6.11 -2.16
N ASN A 308 17.48 -6.46 -1.11
CA ASN A 308 18.17 -5.49 -0.27
C ASN A 308 19.29 -4.76 -1.04
N GLU A 309 20.02 -5.46 -1.90
CA GLU A 309 21.00 -4.85 -2.80
C GLU A 309 20.34 -3.82 -3.73
N LEU A 310 19.22 -4.18 -4.38
CA LEU A 310 18.50 -3.26 -5.28
C LEU A 310 17.91 -2.05 -4.56
N ILE A 311 17.50 -2.20 -3.30
CA ILE A 311 17.10 -1.07 -2.45
C ILE A 311 18.30 -0.15 -2.21
N GLN A 312 19.47 -0.70 -1.84
CA GLN A 312 20.68 0.09 -1.61
C GLN A 312 21.14 0.84 -2.87
N ASP A 313 21.08 0.18 -4.04
CA ASP A 313 21.39 0.80 -5.33
C ASP A 313 20.45 1.98 -5.62
N ALA A 314 19.15 1.82 -5.37
CA ALA A 314 18.15 2.86 -5.55
C ALA A 314 18.33 4.03 -4.55
N GLU A 315 18.71 3.73 -3.31
CA GLU A 315 19.04 4.74 -2.30
C GLU A 315 20.29 5.53 -2.69
N ALA A 316 21.33 4.85 -3.20
CA ALA A 316 22.54 5.49 -3.71
C ALA A 316 22.25 6.37 -4.94
N LEU A 317 21.36 5.91 -5.84
CA LEU A 317 20.90 6.68 -6.98
C LEU A 317 20.20 7.97 -6.54
N LEU A 318 19.34 7.90 -5.53
CA LEU A 318 18.68 9.08 -4.95
C LEU A 318 19.68 10.00 -4.24
N ALA A 319 20.58 9.45 -3.42
CA ALA A 319 21.58 10.23 -2.71
C ALA A 319 22.45 11.05 -3.67
N SER A 320 22.85 10.44 -4.79
CA SER A 320 23.62 11.12 -5.84
C SER A 320 22.78 12.06 -6.73
N ALA A 321 21.47 12.13 -6.54
CA ALA A 321 20.57 13.11 -7.17
C ALA A 321 20.30 14.33 -6.27
N LEU A 322 20.61 14.24 -4.97
CA LEU A 322 20.42 15.33 -4.02
C LEU A 322 21.53 16.37 -4.18
N PRO A 323 21.21 17.67 -4.02
CA PRO A 323 22.23 18.71 -3.95
C PRO A 323 23.18 18.44 -2.79
N ALA A 324 24.46 18.78 -2.98
CA ALA A 324 25.44 18.70 -1.89
C ALA A 324 24.95 19.50 -0.67
N PRO A 325 25.16 19.01 0.56
CA PRO A 325 24.78 19.75 1.75
C PRO A 325 25.46 21.12 1.71
N THR A 326 24.67 22.18 1.66
CA THR A 326 25.17 23.55 1.79
C THR A 326 25.85 23.65 3.14
N SER A 327 27.17 23.90 3.15
CA SER A 327 27.92 24.18 4.37
C SER A 327 27.17 25.25 5.19
N PRO A 328 27.06 25.09 6.52
CA PRO A 328 26.44 26.13 7.33
C PRO A 328 27.17 27.44 7.08
N THR A 329 26.45 28.45 6.60
CA THR A 329 26.97 29.79 6.47
C THR A 329 27.34 30.26 7.88
N PRO A 330 28.60 30.70 8.12
CA PRO A 330 29.10 31.01 9.45
C PRO A 330 28.33 32.14 10.15
#